data_AF-A0AAE4LJ73-F1
#
_entry.id   AF-A0AAE4LJ73-F1
#
_cell.length_a   1.000
_cell.length_b   1.000
_cell.length_c   1.000
_cell.angle_alpha   90.00
_cell.angle_beta   90.00
_cell.angle_gamma   90.00
#
_symmetry.space_group_name_H-M   'P 1'
#
loop_
_entity.id
_entity.type
_entity.pdbx_description
1 polymer ?
#
loop_
_entity_poly.entity_id
_entity_poly.type
_entity_poly.pdbx_seq_one_letter_code
_entity_poly.pdbx_strand_id
1 'polypeptide(L)' 'MNNQYAVLISSEIPELGELDLLRSIYRELNGYMEDYNNQINLDDLGDWKLLIQINLRNTNGISGDKKQRYKKV' A
#
# COMPACT_ATOMS: atom_id res chain seq x y z
N MET A 1 -8.90 3.89 -20.15
CA MET A 1 -8.74 2.46 -19.84
C MET A 1 -9.27 2.24 -18.43
N ASN A 2 -10.16 1.27 -18.23
CA ASN A 2 -10.66 0.92 -16.91
C ASN A 2 -9.82 -0.27 -16.42
N ASN A 3 -8.68 0.00 -15.80
CA ASN A 3 -7.76 -1.04 -15.40
C ASN A 3 -8.44 -1.93 -14.33
N GLN A 4 -8.22 -3.25 -14.42
CA GLN A 4 -8.69 -4.23 -13.43
C GLN A 4 -7.87 -4.20 -12.13
N TYR A 5 -6.97 -3.22 -12.00
CA TYR A 5 -6.28 -2.91 -10.76
C TYR A 5 -6.43 -1.42 -10.43
N ALA A 6 -6.21 -1.09 -9.16
CA ALA A 6 -6.12 0.28 -8.67
C ALA A 6 -4.96 0.39 -7.67
N VAL A 7 -4.21 1.49 -7.75
CA VAL A 7 -3.17 1.81 -6.78
C VAL A 7 -3.68 2.93 -5.87
N LEU A 8 -3.64 2.71 -4.56
CA LEU A 8 -4.01 3.70 -3.55
C LEU A 8 -2.81 3.93 -2.64
N ILE A 9 -2.39 5.19 -2.50
CA ILE A 9 -1.33 5.59 -1.57
C ILE A 9 -1.93 6.56 -0.56
N SER A 10 -1.79 6.25 0.73
CA SER A 10 -2.18 7.14 1.82
C SER A 10 -1.02 7.35 2.78
N SER A 11 -0.86 8.58 3.29
CA SER A 11 0.16 8.92 4.28
C SER A 11 -0.45 9.54 5.53
N GLU A 12 -0.12 8.97 6.68
CA GLU A 12 -0.35 9.55 8.01
C GLU A 12 0.86 10.35 8.51
N ILE A 13 1.99 10.28 7.79
CA ILE A 13 3.23 10.97 8.14
C ILE A 13 3.17 12.39 7.56
N PRO A 14 3.23 13.45 8.41
CA PRO A 14 3.31 14.83 7.94
C PRO A 14 4.52 15.03 7.04
N GLU A 15 4.41 15.90 6.03
CA GLU A 15 5.49 16.28 5.09
C GLU A 15 6.01 15.14 4.18
N LEU A 16 5.84 13.87 4.54
CA LEU A 16 6.11 12.73 3.63
C LEU A 16 5.03 12.58 2.55
N GLY A 17 3.89 13.25 2.74
CA GLY A 17 2.83 13.39 1.76
C GLY A 17 3.07 14.46 0.70
N GLU A 18 4.30 15.03 0.62
CA GLU A 18 4.70 15.90 -0.48
C GLU A 18 4.24 15.29 -1.81
N LEU A 19 3.42 16.07 -2.54
CA LEU A 19 2.69 15.58 -3.71
C LEU A 19 3.63 14.93 -4.73
N ASP A 20 4.86 15.42 -4.86
CA ASP A 20 5.78 14.97 -5.90
C ASP A 20 6.40 13.59 -5.60
N LEU A 21 6.70 13.27 -4.33
CA LEU A 21 7.14 11.92 -3.94
C LEU A 21 6.00 10.92 -4.08
N LEU A 22 4.80 11.26 -3.61
CA LEU A 22 3.66 10.34 -3.74
C LEU A 22 3.27 10.12 -5.20
N ARG A 23 3.35 11.17 -6.03
CA ARG A 23 3.13 11.07 -7.49
C ARG A 23 4.19 10.22 -8.17
N SER A 24 5.46 10.33 -7.78
CA SER A 24 6.52 9.51 -8.39
C SER A 24 6.32 8.03 -8.06
N ILE A 25 6.03 7.69 -6.80
CA ILE A 25 5.73 6.32 -6.36
C ILE A 25 4.49 5.79 -7.08
N TYR A 26 3.41 6.59 -7.17
CA TYR A 26 2.21 6.21 -7.90
C TYR A 26 2.53 5.89 -9.37
N ARG A 27 3.34 6.72 -10.04
CA ARG A 27 3.73 6.51 -11.44
C ARG A 27 4.56 5.24 -11.62
N GLU A 28 5.57 5.03 -10.79
CA GLU A 28 6.42 3.82 -10.85
C GLU A 28 5.62 2.54 -10.63
N LEU A 29 4.69 2.54 -9.66
CA LEU A 29 3.84 1.38 -9.40
C LEU A 29 2.86 1.10 -10.53
N ASN A 30 2.28 2.13 -11.13
CA ASN A 30 1.42 1.92 -12.30
C ASN A 30 2.22 1.37 -13.48
N GLY A 31 3.44 1.89 -13.73
CA GLY A 31 4.31 1.34 -14.76
C GLY A 31 4.68 -0.13 -14.50
N TYR A 32 5.04 -0.46 -13.25
CA TYR A 32 5.28 -1.84 -12.85
C TYR A 32 4.05 -2.73 -13.08
N MET A 33 2.85 -2.24 -12.75
CA MET A 33 1.62 -2.99 -12.96
C MET A 33 1.27 -3.20 -14.42
N GLU A 34 1.64 -2.29 -15.32
CA GLU A 34 1.52 -2.51 -16.76
C GLU A 34 2.38 -3.68 -17.22
N ASP A 35 3.63 -3.77 -16.75
CA ASP A 35 4.53 -4.90 -17.04
C ASP A 35 4.04 -6.21 -16.41
N TYR A 36 3.52 -6.12 -15.17
CA TYR A 36 3.07 -7.27 -14.40
C TYR A 36 1.70 -7.80 -14.83
N ASN A 37 0.88 -6.99 -15.49
CA ASN A 37 -0.43 -7.39 -16.00
C ASN A 37 -0.34 -8.61 -16.93
N ASN A 38 0.80 -8.81 -17.59
CA ASN A 38 1.03 -9.98 -18.45
C ASN A 38 1.47 -11.24 -17.68
N GLN A 39 1.75 -11.13 -16.37
CA GLN A 39 2.23 -12.22 -15.52
C GLN A 39 1.15 -12.75 -14.57
N ILE A 40 0.08 -11.99 -14.36
CA ILE A 40 -1.06 -12.37 -13.52
C ILE A 40 -2.34 -12.32 -14.34
N ASN A 41 -3.22 -13.32 -14.17
CA ASN A 41 -4.51 -13.31 -14.85
C ASN A 41 -5.45 -12.33 -14.13
N LEU A 42 -5.52 -11.09 -14.63
CA LEU A 42 -6.52 -10.12 -14.16
C LEU A 42 -7.89 -10.35 -14.81
N ASP A 43 -7.96 -10.94 -16.01
CA ASP A 43 -9.20 -11.12 -16.77
C ASP A 43 -10.25 -11.93 -15.98
N ASP A 44 -9.81 -12.92 -15.22
CA ASP A 44 -10.66 -13.78 -14.37
C ASP A 44 -11.28 -13.05 -13.15
N LEU A 45 -10.87 -11.80 -12.87
CA LEU A 45 -11.46 -11.02 -11.77
C LEU A 45 -12.93 -10.67 -12.04
N GLY A 46 -13.39 -10.65 -13.29
CA GLY A 46 -14.75 -10.26 -13.65
C GLY A 46 -15.07 -8.84 -13.16
N ASP A 47 -16.05 -8.72 -12.26
CA ASP A 47 -16.46 -7.44 -11.65
C ASP A 47 -15.51 -6.96 -10.53
N TRP A 48 -14.57 -7.80 -10.12
CA TRP A 48 -13.61 -7.49 -9.06
C TRP A 48 -12.42 -6.70 -9.59
N LYS A 49 -11.73 -5.99 -8.70
CA LYS A 49 -10.49 -5.28 -9.01
C LYS A 49 -9.42 -5.61 -7.98
N LEU A 50 -8.19 -5.73 -8.45
CA LEU A 50 -7.02 -5.85 -7.59
C LEU A 50 -6.66 -4.48 -7.00
N LEU A 51 -6.84 -4.31 -5.69
CA LEU A 51 -6.43 -3.09 -5.00
C LEU A 51 -5.02 -3.26 -4.42
N ILE A 52 -4.10 -2.41 -4.85
CA ILE A 52 -2.75 -2.29 -4.29
C ILE A 52 -2.73 -1.05 -3.41
N GLN A 53 -2.75 -1.28 -2.10
CA GLN A 53 -2.78 -0.21 -1.12
C GLN A 53 -1.43 -0.08 -0.40
N ILE A 54 -0.89 1.13 -0.41
CA ILE A 54 0.33 1.50 0.31
C ILE A 54 -0.02 2.52 1.38
N ASN A 55 0.21 2.14 2.63
CA ASN A 55 -0.03 2.97 3.79
C ASN A 55 1.31 3.41 4.40
N LEU A 56 1.62 4.70 4.27
CA LEU A 56 2.78 5.32 4.90
C LEU A 56 2.35 5.78 6.29
N ARG A 57 2.77 5.06 7.33
CA ARG A 57 2.41 5.36 8.72
C ARG A 57 3.62 5.33 9.61
N ASN A 58 3.58 6.15 10.66
CA ASN A 58 4.63 6.15 11.68
C ASN A 58 4.66 4.78 12.38
N THR A 59 5.84 4.17 12.48
CA THR A 59 6.04 2.89 13.17
C THR A 59 6.67 3.05 14.55
N ASN A 60 6.97 4.28 14.98
CA ASN A 60 7.43 4.58 16.33
C ASN A 60 6.32 4.17 17.32
N GLY A 61 6.58 3.11 18.10
CA GLY A 61 5.59 2.47 18.98
C GLY A 61 5.13 1.08 18.54
N ILE A 62 5.46 0.62 17.33
CA ILE A 62 5.23 -0.77 16.89
C ILE A 62 6.26 -1.74 17.49
N SER A 63 7.35 -1.21 18.06
CA SER A 63 8.26 -1.98 18.91
C SER A 63 7.68 -2.14 20.32
N GLY A 64 6.98 -3.25 20.59
CA GLY A 64 7.12 -3.93 21.89
C GLY A 64 5.87 -4.24 22.72
N ASP A 65 4.66 -4.32 22.17
CA ASP A 65 3.52 -4.91 22.90
C ASP A 65 3.56 -6.46 22.88
N LYS A 66 4.63 -7.04 23.45
CA LYS A 66 4.62 -8.45 23.85
C LYS A 66 5.31 -8.64 25.21
N LYS A 67 4.45 -8.90 26.20
CA LYS A 67 4.71 -9.36 27.57
C LYS A 67 5.39 -8.37 28.51
N GLN A 68 4.61 -7.81 29.44
CA GLN A 68 4.88 -7.87 30.87
C GLN A 68 3.57 -7.72 31.69
N ARG A 69 2.68 -8.73 31.57
CA ARG A 69 1.77 -9.05 32.68
C ARG A 69 2.54 -9.91 33.67
N TYR A 70 3.38 -9.31 34.52
CA TYR A 70 3.75 -9.97 35.77
C TYR A 70 2.74 -9.59 36.85
N LYS A 71 2.27 -10.63 37.50
CA LYS A 71 1.15 -10.64 38.43
C LYS A 71 1.44 -9.78 39.65
N LYS A 72 0.40 -9.07 40.07
CA LYS A 72 0.22 -8.53 41.41
C LYS A 72 0.35 -9.69 42.42
N VAL A 73 1.35 -9.65 43.29
CA VAL A 73 1.33 -10.26 44.63
C VAL A 73 2.07 -9.30 45.55
#